data_AF-A0A7S4N099-F1
#
_entry.id   AF-A0A7S4N099-F1
#
_cell.length_a   1.000
_cell.length_b   1.000
_cell.length_c   1.000
_cell.angle_alpha   90.00
_cell.angle_beta   90.00
_cell.angle_gamma   90.00
#
_symmetry.space_group_name_H-M   'P 1'
#
loop_
_entity.id
_entity.type
_entity.pdbx_description
1 polymer ?
#
loop_
_entity_poly.entity_id
_entity_poly.type
_entity_poly.pdbx_seq_one_letter_code
_entity_poly.pdbx_strand_id
1 'polypeptide(L)'
;MANAALGNDGSFSWAIMSLFAWLMPHLSMEIGEYHRALRTSTLWSSDESMMTAGKSAIRQAAISANTVSILLIVATTCVVALSTKNLESRMVSIVTGLSRLTGATVLFALSWKFPEWLQVYHIRTRRSVLPRICASLKDLKLNVFLSVVWHYFSVYFFLLPFYCGAGPVIIPASAVVGLLIGCIVDICIFWGRKLMSDGDTNVGPYVIFVMISVTALFSAALFANGCKYIHDVWDEKKTEVGFVIGTFFAWLGFGFFIHFFLWKLTKVALDEKARCPSLGEEVNPQTDAVFATKNEGSTVNEPQEKVLGLARDEKEELDIDTHYDSDFLNEPSYCSLVKSKVCGSEGNSCCSYLFCDERETCTAKAFTCGKWTMWTIFTVASLYFIIINIGATHQQDVVRDSLPSVRELLYENMNDIEVCAYDGDGTEGSLNENSKVITFPSKDAAHYAGYLILHCGPCGACSTWPNIKYEYTTRNFLAQEAAKCGRIALIDGEEAVHSCLMASPINWDDDCARCWTTDILCTKNHCAFSFLQSRMINAMTDFSVGIDQVTSA
;
A
#
# COMPACT_ATOMS: atom_id res chain seq x y z
N MET A 1 32.74 -0.79 -5.85
CA MET A 1 32.63 -2.11 -6.53
C MET A 1 31.56 -3.02 -5.93
N ALA A 2 30.81 -2.62 -4.89
CA ALA A 2 29.64 -3.35 -4.39
C ALA A 2 28.36 -3.25 -5.27
N ASN A 3 28.34 -2.33 -6.25
CA ASN A 3 27.18 -2.12 -7.14
C ASN A 3 27.01 -3.20 -8.24
N ALA A 4 27.93 -4.17 -8.35
CA ALA A 4 27.88 -5.23 -9.36
C ALA A 4 27.57 -6.63 -8.79
N ALA A 5 27.65 -6.81 -7.46
CA ALA A 5 27.54 -8.11 -6.82
C ALA A 5 26.13 -8.45 -6.29
N LEU A 6 25.24 -7.45 -6.17
CA LEU A 6 23.81 -7.66 -5.91
C LEU A 6 23.05 -7.50 -7.22
N GLY A 7 22.99 -8.59 -8.01
CA GLY A 7 22.10 -8.81 -9.15
C GLY A 7 21.36 -7.57 -9.67
N ASN A 8 22.09 -6.75 -10.43
CA ASN A 8 21.58 -5.62 -11.19
C ASN A 8 20.84 -6.11 -12.44
N ASP A 9 19.97 -7.11 -12.29
CA ASP A 9 19.04 -7.49 -13.34
C ASP A 9 18.04 -6.32 -13.57
N GLY A 10 17.93 -5.40 -12.60
CA GLY A 10 17.92 -3.95 -12.79
C GLY A 10 16.77 -3.32 -13.58
N SER A 11 15.88 -4.12 -14.16
CA SER A 11 14.96 -3.62 -15.17
C SER A 11 13.66 -3.10 -14.59
N PHE A 12 13.14 -3.67 -13.49
CA PHE A 12 11.86 -3.26 -12.90
C PHE A 12 11.58 -3.85 -11.49
N SER A 13 10.68 -3.19 -10.75
CA SER A 13 10.06 -3.61 -9.49
C SER A 13 8.73 -4.32 -9.75
N TRP A 14 8.62 -5.55 -9.25
CA TRP A 14 7.46 -6.41 -9.49
C TRP A 14 6.17 -5.94 -8.81
N ALA A 15 6.24 -5.33 -7.61
CA ALA A 15 5.06 -4.73 -6.98
C ALA A 15 4.48 -3.60 -7.85
N ILE A 16 5.34 -2.67 -8.29
CA ILE A 16 4.94 -1.53 -9.12
C ILE A 16 4.29 -2.04 -10.40
N MET A 17 4.99 -2.93 -11.13
CA MET A 17 4.48 -3.50 -12.36
C MET A 17 3.13 -4.21 -12.18
N SER A 18 3.00 -5.08 -11.16
CA SER A 18 1.78 -5.87 -10.93
C SER A 18 0.60 -4.99 -10.51
N LEU A 19 0.84 -3.94 -9.72
CA LEU A 19 -0.19 -3.00 -9.29
C LEU A 19 -0.70 -2.13 -10.45
N PHE A 20 0.18 -1.65 -11.33
CA PHE A 20 -0.26 -0.96 -12.56
C PHE A 20 -1.00 -1.90 -13.51
N ALA A 21 -0.56 -3.16 -13.64
CA ALA A 21 -1.25 -4.17 -14.41
C ALA A 21 -2.65 -4.48 -13.87
N TRP A 22 -2.82 -4.46 -12.55
CA TRP A 22 -4.12 -4.62 -11.88
C TRP A 22 -5.01 -3.37 -11.98
N LEU A 23 -4.42 -2.18 -11.88
CA LEU A 23 -5.13 -0.91 -11.88
C LEU A 23 -5.84 -0.66 -13.22
N MET A 24 -5.20 -1.00 -14.34
CA MET A 24 -5.72 -0.71 -15.68
C MET A 24 -7.10 -1.36 -15.96
N PRO A 25 -7.29 -2.68 -15.81
CA PRO A 25 -8.62 -3.28 -15.96
C PRO A 25 -9.65 -2.72 -14.98
N HIS A 26 -9.22 -2.39 -13.75
CA HIS A 26 -10.11 -1.79 -12.75
C HIS A 26 -10.64 -0.43 -13.19
N LEU A 27 -9.77 0.44 -13.70
CA LEU A 27 -10.14 1.75 -14.24
C LEU A 27 -11.04 1.62 -15.47
N SER A 28 -10.69 0.71 -16.39
CA SER A 28 -11.49 0.44 -17.60
C SER A 28 -12.90 -0.02 -17.24
N MET A 29 -13.01 -0.93 -16.27
CA MET A 29 -14.28 -1.43 -15.75
C MET A 29 -15.13 -0.34 -15.11
N GLU A 30 -14.54 0.48 -14.24
CA GLU A 30 -15.23 1.58 -13.57
C GLU A 30 -15.78 2.60 -14.60
N ILE A 31 -14.94 3.03 -15.55
CA ILE A 31 -15.34 3.94 -16.64
C ILE A 31 -16.43 3.30 -17.50
N GLY A 32 -16.32 2.00 -17.78
CA GLY A 32 -17.34 1.21 -18.48
C GLY A 32 -18.68 1.18 -17.76
N GLU A 33 -18.69 1.10 -16.43
CA GLU A 33 -19.89 1.18 -15.60
C GLU A 33 -20.56 2.55 -15.68
N TYR A 34 -19.81 3.65 -15.63
CA TYR A 34 -20.36 4.99 -15.88
C TYR A 34 -20.98 5.11 -17.29
N HIS A 35 -20.32 4.58 -18.32
CA HIS A 35 -20.87 4.57 -19.68
C HIS A 35 -22.11 3.70 -19.83
N ARG A 36 -22.19 2.58 -19.11
CA ARG A 36 -23.38 1.72 -19.08
C ARG A 36 -24.51 2.43 -18.37
N ALA A 37 -24.24 2.97 -17.19
CA ALA A 37 -25.19 3.71 -16.37
C ALA A 37 -25.80 4.88 -17.15
N LEU A 38 -24.97 5.64 -17.89
CA LEU A 38 -25.40 6.73 -18.75
C LEU A 38 -26.36 6.25 -19.84
N ARG A 39 -26.04 5.13 -20.52
CA ARG A 39 -26.88 4.53 -21.57
C ARG A 39 -28.22 4.02 -21.05
N THR A 40 -28.25 3.48 -19.84
CA THR A 40 -29.47 2.94 -19.22
C THR A 40 -30.32 4.00 -18.53
N SER A 41 -29.81 5.22 -18.37
CA SER A 41 -30.54 6.30 -17.70
C SER A 41 -31.58 6.90 -18.64
N THR A 42 -32.86 6.84 -18.27
CA THR A 42 -33.97 7.41 -19.04
C THR A 42 -33.83 8.92 -19.29
N LEU A 43 -33.24 9.65 -18.34
CA LEU A 43 -33.01 11.09 -18.45
C LEU A 43 -31.99 11.45 -19.52
N TRP A 44 -30.94 10.63 -19.67
CA TRP A 44 -29.84 10.90 -20.60
C TRP A 44 -30.04 10.22 -21.94
N SER A 45 -30.77 9.09 -21.98
CA SER A 45 -31.04 8.35 -23.21
C SER A 45 -32.07 9.00 -24.12
N SER A 46 -32.89 9.91 -23.59
CA SER A 46 -33.91 10.62 -24.37
C SER A 46 -33.35 11.72 -25.27
N ASP A 47 -32.15 12.24 -24.98
CA ASP A 47 -31.52 13.33 -25.73
C ASP A 47 -30.10 12.94 -26.17
N GLU A 48 -29.90 12.83 -27.50
CA GLU A 48 -28.61 12.48 -28.11
C GLU A 48 -27.51 13.52 -27.81
N SER A 49 -27.87 14.79 -27.68
CA SER A 49 -26.94 15.87 -27.34
C SER A 49 -26.44 15.74 -25.91
N MET A 50 -27.34 15.46 -24.96
CA MET A 50 -26.99 15.17 -23.56
C MET A 50 -26.17 13.88 -23.44
N MET A 51 -26.52 12.82 -24.18
CA MET A 51 -25.76 11.57 -24.21
C MET A 51 -24.32 11.80 -24.69
N THR A 52 -24.14 12.60 -25.75
CA THR A 52 -22.82 12.93 -26.29
C THR A 52 -22.02 13.81 -25.33
N ALA A 53 -22.66 14.80 -24.70
CA ALA A 53 -22.06 15.62 -23.66
C ALA A 53 -21.63 14.78 -22.45
N GLY A 54 -22.48 13.85 -21.99
CA GLY A 54 -22.20 12.93 -20.89
C GLY A 54 -21.01 12.02 -21.17
N LYS A 55 -20.94 11.42 -22.37
CA LYS A 55 -19.78 10.61 -22.81
C LYS A 55 -18.49 11.44 -22.83
N SER A 56 -18.55 12.65 -23.38
CA SER A 56 -17.40 13.58 -23.41
C SER A 56 -16.96 13.96 -21.99
N ALA A 57 -17.91 14.22 -21.10
CA ALA A 57 -17.65 14.55 -19.70
C ALA A 57 -16.97 13.41 -18.94
N ILE A 58 -17.45 12.16 -19.09
CA ILE A 58 -16.80 10.97 -18.51
C ILE A 58 -15.35 10.87 -18.99
N ARG A 59 -15.12 10.99 -20.31
CA ARG A 59 -13.77 10.91 -20.90
C ARG A 59 -12.84 12.01 -20.37
N GLN A 60 -13.31 13.26 -20.35
CA GLN A 60 -12.52 14.39 -19.83
C GLN A 60 -12.16 14.21 -18.36
N ALA A 61 -13.13 13.81 -17.52
CA ALA A 61 -12.93 13.58 -16.10
C ALA A 61 -11.97 12.41 -15.83
N ALA A 62 -12.09 11.31 -16.59
CA ALA A 62 -11.15 10.20 -16.50
C ALA A 62 -9.74 10.63 -16.89
N ILE A 63 -9.55 11.34 -18.01
CA ILE A 63 -8.23 11.83 -18.44
C ILE A 63 -7.62 12.78 -17.40
N SER A 64 -8.40 13.73 -16.87
CA SER A 64 -7.89 14.66 -15.85
C SER A 64 -7.51 13.94 -14.56
N ALA A 65 -8.32 12.99 -14.10
CA ALA A 65 -8.01 12.16 -12.92
C ALA A 65 -6.72 11.36 -13.11
N ASN A 66 -6.58 10.66 -14.24
CA ASN A 66 -5.36 9.91 -14.57
C ASN A 66 -4.12 10.82 -14.57
N THR A 67 -4.20 11.99 -15.23
CA THR A 67 -3.07 12.94 -15.29
C THR A 67 -2.68 13.43 -13.90
N VAL A 68 -3.64 13.88 -13.08
CA VAL A 68 -3.36 14.37 -11.72
C VAL A 68 -2.76 13.27 -10.85
N SER A 69 -3.32 12.06 -10.90
CA SER A 69 -2.81 10.92 -10.13
C SER A 69 -1.40 10.51 -10.56
N ILE A 70 -1.12 10.45 -11.86
CA ILE A 70 0.22 10.13 -12.36
C ILE A 70 1.24 11.19 -11.93
N LEU A 71 0.90 12.49 -12.05
CA LEU A 71 1.79 13.57 -11.62
C LEU A 71 2.09 13.49 -10.12
N LEU A 72 1.08 13.22 -9.29
CA LEU A 72 1.26 13.05 -7.85
C LEU A 72 2.16 11.85 -7.54
N ILE A 73 1.93 10.71 -8.20
CA ILE A 73 2.75 9.51 -8.03
C ILE A 73 4.19 9.79 -8.43
N VAL A 74 4.44 10.39 -9.59
CA VAL A 74 5.79 10.69 -10.07
C VAL A 74 6.51 11.64 -9.11
N ALA A 75 5.86 12.73 -8.68
CA ALA A 75 6.45 13.71 -7.78
C ALA A 75 6.86 13.09 -6.44
N THR A 76 5.95 12.36 -5.81
CA THR A 76 6.18 11.71 -4.52
C THR A 76 7.21 10.59 -4.60
N THR A 77 7.19 9.82 -5.68
CA THR A 77 8.17 8.78 -5.93
C THR A 77 9.58 9.34 -6.08
N CYS A 78 9.74 10.44 -6.84
CA CYS A 78 11.02 11.12 -6.97
C CYS A 78 11.55 11.59 -5.61
N VAL A 79 10.69 12.16 -4.75
CA VAL A 79 11.06 12.56 -3.40
C VAL A 79 11.55 11.37 -2.58
N VAL A 80 10.77 10.28 -2.51
CA VAL A 80 11.14 9.09 -1.72
C VAL A 80 12.42 8.45 -2.23
N ALA A 81 12.56 8.25 -3.54
CA ALA A 81 13.73 7.62 -4.14
C ALA A 81 15.01 8.45 -3.90
N LEU A 82 14.95 9.78 -4.06
CA LEU A 82 16.09 10.66 -3.80
C LEU A 82 16.46 10.70 -2.32
N SER A 83 15.46 10.70 -1.43
CA SER A 83 15.67 10.69 0.03
C SER A 83 16.18 9.36 0.59
N THR A 84 16.14 8.27 -0.21
CA THR A 84 16.55 6.92 0.23
C THR A 84 17.62 6.31 -0.69
N LYS A 85 18.36 7.13 -1.45
CA LYS A 85 19.38 6.66 -2.40
C LYS A 85 20.51 5.85 -1.75
N ASN A 86 20.80 6.11 -0.47
CA ASN A 86 21.89 5.50 0.30
C ASN A 86 21.36 4.47 1.31
N LEU A 87 20.19 3.91 1.07
CA LEU A 87 19.56 2.93 1.97
C LEU A 87 20.47 1.72 2.17
N GLU A 88 20.51 1.21 3.40
CA GLU A 88 21.29 0.02 3.75
C GLU A 88 20.92 -1.19 2.86
N SER A 89 21.93 -1.92 2.38
CA SER A 89 21.76 -3.01 1.41
C SER A 89 20.86 -4.15 1.92
N ARG A 90 20.90 -4.47 3.22
CA ARG A 90 20.01 -5.43 3.88
C ARG A 90 18.55 -4.95 3.79
N MET A 91 18.30 -3.67 4.09
CA MET A 91 16.97 -3.09 3.96
C MET A 91 16.48 -3.06 2.50
N VAL A 92 17.35 -2.74 1.54
CA VAL A 92 17.02 -2.84 0.10
C VAL A 92 16.59 -4.26 -0.27
N SER A 93 17.26 -5.28 0.27
CA SER A 93 16.91 -6.69 0.05
C SER A 93 15.56 -7.05 0.67
N ILE A 94 15.28 -6.59 1.90
CA ILE A 94 13.97 -6.74 2.56
C ILE A 94 12.86 -6.07 1.73
N VAL A 95 13.04 -4.81 1.33
CA VAL A 95 12.08 -4.07 0.49
C VAL A 95 11.84 -4.76 -0.84
N THR A 96 12.90 -5.27 -1.46
CA THR A 96 12.81 -6.03 -2.73
C THR A 96 12.04 -7.35 -2.55
N GLY A 97 12.31 -8.08 -1.47
CA GLY A 97 11.57 -9.29 -1.12
C GLY A 97 10.09 -9.01 -0.87
N LEU A 98 9.77 -8.00 -0.06
CA LEU A 98 8.40 -7.54 0.21
C LEU A 98 7.67 -7.04 -1.05
N SER A 99 8.39 -6.41 -1.98
CA SER A 99 7.85 -6.01 -3.29
C SER A 99 7.39 -7.22 -4.08
N ARG A 100 8.18 -8.30 -4.10
CA ARG A 100 7.83 -9.54 -4.80
C ARG A 100 6.67 -10.27 -4.13
N LEU A 101 6.64 -10.33 -2.79
CA LEU A 101 5.50 -10.90 -2.05
C LEU A 101 4.20 -10.13 -2.26
N THR A 102 4.27 -8.80 -2.26
CA THR A 102 3.12 -7.94 -2.57
C THR A 102 2.67 -8.12 -4.01
N GLY A 103 3.61 -8.13 -4.97
CA GLY A 103 3.33 -8.41 -6.37
C GLY A 103 2.66 -9.78 -6.57
N ALA A 104 3.14 -10.82 -5.88
CA ALA A 104 2.54 -12.14 -5.87
C ALA A 104 1.10 -12.10 -5.36
N THR A 105 0.85 -11.41 -4.25
CA THR A 105 -0.49 -11.27 -3.66
C THR A 105 -1.45 -10.52 -4.59
N VAL A 106 -0.97 -9.47 -5.26
CA VAL A 106 -1.76 -8.70 -6.24
C VAL A 106 -2.07 -9.53 -7.48
N LEU A 107 -1.11 -10.28 -8.03
CA LEU A 107 -1.36 -11.20 -9.14
C LEU A 107 -2.32 -12.32 -8.74
N PHE A 108 -2.25 -12.80 -7.50
CA PHE A 108 -3.22 -13.74 -6.99
C PHE A 108 -4.62 -13.12 -6.88
N ALA A 109 -4.73 -11.89 -6.38
CA ALA A 109 -6.00 -11.16 -6.36
C ALA A 109 -6.56 -10.91 -7.77
N LEU A 110 -5.68 -10.66 -8.75
CA LEU A 110 -6.03 -10.54 -10.15
C LEU A 110 -6.62 -11.85 -10.71
N SER A 111 -6.02 -13.00 -10.35
CA SER A 111 -6.52 -14.33 -10.74
C SER A 111 -7.98 -14.54 -10.30
N TRP A 112 -8.35 -14.02 -9.13
CA TRP A 112 -9.72 -14.04 -8.60
C TRP A 112 -10.66 -13.04 -9.31
N LYS A 113 -10.15 -11.87 -9.70
CA LYS A 113 -10.94 -10.84 -10.38
C LYS A 113 -11.28 -11.18 -11.83
N PHE A 114 -10.49 -12.00 -12.51
CA PHE A 114 -10.77 -12.40 -13.88
C PHE A 114 -12.15 -13.03 -14.10
N PRO A 115 -12.55 -14.08 -13.36
CA PRO A 115 -13.90 -14.64 -13.45
C PRO A 115 -15.01 -13.64 -13.14
N GLU A 116 -14.79 -12.70 -12.21
CA GLU A 116 -15.74 -11.65 -11.84
C GLU A 116 -15.93 -10.68 -13.01
N TRP A 117 -14.84 -10.23 -13.63
CA TRP A 117 -14.89 -9.37 -14.81
C TRP A 117 -15.50 -10.06 -16.03
N LEU A 118 -15.27 -11.36 -16.18
CA LEU A 118 -15.88 -12.16 -17.24
C LEU A 118 -17.33 -12.58 -16.93
N GLN A 119 -17.90 -12.14 -15.79
CA GLN A 119 -19.27 -12.46 -15.35
C GLN A 119 -19.55 -13.97 -15.17
N VAL A 120 -18.51 -14.80 -15.05
CA VAL A 120 -18.66 -16.23 -14.80
C VAL A 120 -18.86 -16.51 -13.33
N TYR A 121 -18.22 -15.72 -12.45
CA TYR A 121 -18.60 -15.71 -11.05
C TYR A 121 -19.78 -14.77 -10.87
N HIS A 122 -20.98 -15.35 -10.73
CA HIS A 122 -22.19 -14.66 -10.29
C HIS A 122 -22.12 -14.34 -8.79
N ILE A 123 -21.05 -13.65 -8.39
CA ILE A 123 -20.97 -13.05 -7.07
C ILE A 123 -22.03 -11.95 -7.06
N ARG A 124 -23.04 -12.12 -6.21
CA ARG A 124 -24.27 -11.31 -6.04
C ARG A 124 -24.01 -9.82 -5.74
N THR A 125 -22.77 -9.36 -5.78
CA THR A 125 -22.31 -8.16 -5.06
C THR A 125 -22.09 -6.92 -5.92
N ARG A 126 -22.56 -6.89 -7.17
CA ARG A 126 -22.83 -5.62 -7.84
C ARG A 126 -24.26 -5.63 -8.41
N ARG A 127 -25.27 -5.50 -7.53
CA ARG A 127 -26.16 -4.34 -7.72
C ARG A 127 -25.20 -3.18 -7.58
N SER A 128 -24.58 -2.77 -8.70
CA SER A 128 -23.90 -1.50 -8.78
C SER A 128 -24.88 -0.56 -8.11
N VAL A 129 -24.50 0.06 -7.00
CA VAL A 129 -25.02 1.37 -6.68
C VAL A 129 -24.68 2.12 -7.95
N LEU A 130 -25.61 2.12 -8.91
CA LEU A 130 -25.45 2.75 -10.20
C LEU A 130 -24.97 4.13 -9.78
N PRO A 131 -23.72 4.51 -10.15
CA PRO A 131 -23.13 5.73 -9.63
C PRO A 131 -24.20 6.77 -9.78
N ARG A 132 -24.67 7.41 -8.69
CA ARG A 132 -25.87 8.25 -8.75
C ARG A 132 -25.65 9.23 -9.90
N ILE A 133 -26.30 8.97 -11.03
CA ILE A 133 -26.18 9.82 -12.20
C ILE A 133 -27.08 10.97 -11.85
N CYS A 134 -26.48 11.97 -11.21
CA CYS A 134 -27.13 13.22 -10.91
C CYS A 134 -27.56 13.88 -12.23
N ALA A 135 -28.55 14.77 -12.15
CA ALA A 135 -29.07 15.48 -13.32
C ALA A 135 -28.02 16.40 -13.98
N SER A 136 -26.94 16.76 -13.26
CA SER A 136 -25.94 17.72 -13.73
C SER A 136 -24.68 17.07 -14.31
N LEU A 137 -24.18 17.64 -15.42
CA LEU A 137 -22.90 17.29 -16.03
C LEU A 137 -21.71 17.51 -15.09
N LYS A 138 -21.79 18.51 -14.20
CA LYS A 138 -20.71 18.81 -13.24
C LYS A 138 -20.55 17.69 -12.22
N ASP A 139 -21.67 17.17 -11.72
CA ASP A 139 -21.69 16.07 -10.74
C ASP A 139 -21.19 14.78 -11.38
N LEU A 140 -21.59 14.49 -12.63
CA LEU A 140 -21.07 13.34 -13.37
C LEU A 140 -19.54 13.43 -13.52
N LYS A 141 -18.99 14.60 -13.88
CA LYS A 141 -17.54 14.82 -13.97
C LYS A 141 -16.85 14.59 -12.64
N LEU A 142 -17.38 15.18 -11.56
CA LEU A 142 -16.78 15.07 -10.23
C LEU A 142 -16.79 13.63 -9.72
N ASN A 143 -17.90 12.91 -9.90
CA ASN A 143 -18.03 11.51 -9.46
C ASN A 143 -17.06 10.59 -10.22
N VAL A 144 -16.97 10.73 -11.54
CA VAL A 144 -16.00 9.97 -12.36
C VAL A 144 -14.57 10.30 -11.93
N PHE A 145 -14.26 11.60 -11.76
CA PHE A 145 -12.94 12.04 -11.33
C PHE A 145 -12.54 11.45 -9.97
N LEU A 146 -13.42 11.59 -8.96
CA LEU A 146 -13.15 11.09 -7.62
C LEU A 146 -13.05 9.56 -7.58
N SER A 147 -13.87 8.84 -8.34
CA SER A 147 -13.79 7.38 -8.42
C SER A 147 -12.44 6.91 -9.00
N VAL A 148 -12.01 7.52 -10.12
CA VAL A 148 -10.70 7.21 -10.72
C VAL A 148 -9.55 7.57 -9.78
N VAL A 149 -9.57 8.77 -9.18
CA VAL A 149 -8.55 9.19 -8.19
C VAL A 149 -8.52 8.24 -6.99
N TRP A 150 -9.68 7.77 -6.53
CA TRP A 150 -9.77 6.83 -5.42
C TRP A 150 -9.07 5.50 -5.74
N HIS A 151 -9.20 4.98 -6.96
CA HIS A 151 -8.47 3.79 -7.38
C HIS A 151 -6.96 4.00 -7.33
N TYR A 152 -6.46 5.12 -7.82
CA TYR A 152 -5.05 5.48 -7.71
C TYR A 152 -4.60 5.61 -6.26
N PHE A 153 -5.36 6.34 -5.44
CA PHE A 153 -5.06 6.54 -4.02
C PHE A 153 -4.99 5.22 -3.26
N SER A 154 -5.87 4.29 -3.60
CA SER A 154 -5.84 2.94 -3.02
C SER A 154 -4.49 2.28 -3.32
N VAL A 155 -4.08 2.21 -4.59
CA VAL A 155 -2.83 1.56 -4.97
C VAL A 155 -1.59 2.32 -4.46
N TYR A 156 -1.67 3.64 -4.35
CA TYR A 156 -0.55 4.52 -4.08
C TYR A 156 0.15 4.24 -2.74
N PHE A 157 -0.58 4.09 -1.63
CA PHE A 157 0.06 3.81 -0.33
C PHE A 157 0.73 2.44 -0.28
N PHE A 158 0.25 1.49 -1.08
CA PHE A 158 0.90 0.19 -1.24
C PHE A 158 2.21 0.30 -2.00
N LEU A 159 2.34 1.25 -2.93
CA LEU A 159 3.55 1.42 -3.72
C LEU A 159 4.67 2.14 -2.98
N LEU A 160 4.29 3.00 -2.05
CA LEU A 160 5.16 3.94 -1.37
C LEU A 160 6.44 3.30 -0.75
N PRO A 161 6.37 2.19 0.01
CA PRO A 161 7.57 1.51 0.53
C PRO A 161 8.52 0.97 -0.55
N PHE A 162 8.00 0.64 -1.74
CA PHE A 162 8.79 0.06 -2.83
C PHE A 162 9.55 1.09 -3.67
N TYR A 163 9.37 2.38 -3.36
CA TYR A 163 10.21 3.44 -3.89
C TYR A 163 11.49 3.64 -3.07
N CYS A 164 11.56 3.08 -1.87
CA CYS A 164 12.74 3.17 -1.01
C CYS A 164 13.93 2.43 -1.63
N GLY A 165 15.04 3.13 -1.87
CA GLY A 165 16.26 2.57 -2.47
C GLY A 165 16.12 2.17 -3.94
N ALA A 166 14.99 2.45 -4.58
CA ALA A 166 14.78 2.15 -6.00
C ALA A 166 15.53 3.16 -6.87
N GLY A 167 16.26 2.66 -7.87
CA GLY A 167 16.90 3.52 -8.87
C GLY A 167 15.87 4.34 -9.67
N PRO A 168 16.20 5.57 -10.09
CA PRO A 168 15.25 6.48 -10.75
C PRO A 168 14.68 5.93 -12.07
N VAL A 169 15.38 5.00 -12.72
CA VAL A 169 14.94 4.35 -13.97
C VAL A 169 13.99 3.18 -13.71
N ILE A 170 14.16 2.47 -12.59
CA ILE A 170 13.42 1.24 -12.29
C ILE A 170 11.92 1.53 -12.19
N ILE A 171 11.57 2.64 -11.55
CA ILE A 171 10.19 3.03 -11.27
C ILE A 171 9.39 3.31 -12.55
N PRO A 172 9.81 4.25 -13.44
CA PRO A 172 9.08 4.49 -14.67
C PRO A 172 9.08 3.28 -15.60
N ALA A 173 10.19 2.51 -15.67
CA ALA A 173 10.22 1.28 -16.45
C ALA A 173 9.17 0.27 -15.96
N SER A 174 9.08 0.05 -14.65
CA SER A 174 8.08 -0.84 -14.04
C SER A 174 6.65 -0.39 -14.31
N ALA A 175 6.38 0.91 -14.20
CA ALA A 175 5.07 1.47 -14.45
C ALA A 175 4.67 1.30 -15.92
N VAL A 176 5.56 1.59 -16.87
CA VAL A 176 5.32 1.41 -18.31
C VAL A 176 5.04 -0.07 -18.63
N VAL A 177 5.87 -0.99 -18.13
CA VAL A 177 5.66 -2.44 -18.34
C VAL A 177 4.34 -2.89 -17.73
N GLY A 178 4.02 -2.43 -16.51
CA GLY A 178 2.75 -2.73 -15.84
C GLY A 178 1.53 -2.21 -16.61
N LEU A 179 1.59 -0.98 -17.13
CA LEU A 179 0.54 -0.41 -17.97
C LEU A 179 0.33 -1.21 -19.25
N LEU A 180 1.42 -1.62 -19.93
CA LEU A 180 1.35 -2.45 -21.13
C LEU A 180 0.69 -3.81 -20.85
N ILE A 181 1.12 -4.49 -19.77
CA ILE A 181 0.50 -5.74 -19.33
C ILE A 181 -0.99 -5.51 -18.99
N GLY A 182 -1.30 -4.45 -18.27
CA GLY A 182 -2.68 -4.08 -17.91
C GLY A 182 -3.57 -3.85 -19.13
N CYS A 183 -3.06 -3.19 -20.18
CA CYS A 183 -3.76 -3.02 -21.44
C CYS A 183 -4.00 -4.36 -22.15
N ILE A 184 -3.01 -5.25 -22.20
CA ILE A 184 -3.16 -6.60 -22.76
C ILE A 184 -4.25 -7.36 -22.01
N VAL A 185 -4.22 -7.29 -20.68
CA VAL A 185 -5.22 -7.92 -19.82
C VAL A 185 -6.63 -7.37 -20.09
N ASP A 186 -6.78 -6.05 -20.22
CA ASP A 186 -8.07 -5.41 -20.52
C ASP A 186 -8.60 -5.82 -21.89
N ILE A 187 -7.72 -5.90 -22.90
CA ILE A 187 -8.04 -6.43 -24.23
C ILE A 187 -8.51 -7.88 -24.10
N CYS A 188 -7.79 -8.75 -23.38
CA CYS A 188 -8.20 -10.14 -23.16
C CYS A 188 -9.60 -10.23 -22.50
N ILE A 189 -9.90 -9.37 -21.53
CA ILE A 189 -11.24 -9.31 -20.90
C ILE A 189 -12.31 -8.90 -21.92
N PHE A 190 -12.04 -7.87 -22.73
CA PHE A 190 -12.95 -7.42 -23.78
C PHE A 190 -13.25 -8.53 -24.80
N TRP A 191 -12.21 -9.18 -25.32
CA TRP A 191 -12.36 -10.29 -26.27
C TRP A 191 -13.07 -11.49 -25.65
N GLY A 192 -12.74 -11.82 -24.39
CA GLY A 192 -13.42 -12.88 -23.64
C GLY A 192 -14.92 -12.61 -23.52
N ARG A 193 -15.31 -11.39 -23.16
CA ARG A 193 -16.73 -10.98 -23.11
C ARG A 193 -17.42 -11.06 -24.44
N LYS A 194 -16.77 -10.59 -25.51
CA LYS A 194 -17.33 -10.66 -26.86
C LYS A 194 -17.58 -12.11 -27.28
N LEU A 195 -16.59 -12.98 -27.07
CA LEU A 195 -16.69 -14.40 -27.41
C LEU A 195 -17.82 -15.12 -26.65
N MET A 196 -18.02 -14.77 -25.37
CA MET A 196 -19.15 -15.30 -24.58
C MET A 196 -20.50 -14.73 -25.02
N SER A 197 -20.53 -13.52 -25.57
CA SER A 197 -21.76 -12.89 -26.08
C SER A 197 -22.24 -13.49 -27.41
N ASP A 198 -21.33 -14.04 -28.22
CA ASP A 198 -21.65 -14.59 -29.55
C ASP A 198 -22.29 -16.00 -29.49
N GLY A 199 -22.65 -16.48 -28.29
CA GLY A 199 -23.46 -17.69 -28.09
C GLY A 199 -22.68 -19.00 -27.93
N ASP A 200 -21.35 -19.00 -28.06
CA ASP A 200 -20.52 -20.18 -27.77
C ASP A 200 -20.25 -20.30 -26.26
N THR A 201 -21.23 -20.86 -25.54
CA THR A 201 -21.19 -21.00 -24.08
C THR A 201 -20.07 -21.90 -23.56
N ASN A 202 -19.42 -22.67 -24.44
CA ASN A 202 -18.42 -23.66 -24.03
C ASN A 202 -17.01 -23.08 -23.89
N VAL A 203 -16.69 -21.95 -24.54
CA VAL A 203 -15.30 -21.43 -24.55
C VAL A 203 -14.95 -20.63 -23.29
N GLY A 204 -15.94 -19.98 -22.67
CA GLY A 204 -15.74 -19.13 -21.49
C GLY A 204 -14.99 -19.79 -20.32
N PRO A 205 -15.39 -20.99 -19.86
CA PRO A 205 -14.71 -21.68 -18.77
C PRO A 205 -13.23 -22.00 -19.05
N TYR A 206 -12.88 -22.36 -20.29
CA TYR A 206 -11.50 -22.67 -20.66
C TYR A 206 -10.60 -21.44 -20.61
N VAL A 207 -11.08 -20.31 -21.16
CA VAL A 207 -10.32 -19.03 -21.12
C VAL A 207 -10.04 -18.62 -19.67
N ILE A 208 -11.03 -18.74 -18.79
CA ILE A 208 -10.87 -18.45 -17.37
C ILE A 208 -9.87 -19.38 -16.70
N PHE A 209 -10.00 -20.68 -16.95
CA PHE A 209 -9.10 -21.67 -16.35
C PHE A 209 -7.63 -21.40 -16.74
N VAL A 210 -7.38 -21.07 -18.01
CA VAL A 210 -6.05 -20.71 -18.50
C VAL A 210 -5.55 -19.43 -17.82
N MET A 211 -6.36 -18.38 -17.75
CA MET A 211 -5.98 -17.11 -17.12
C MET A 211 -5.67 -17.28 -15.62
N ILE A 212 -6.50 -18.03 -14.89
CA ILE A 212 -6.27 -18.37 -13.48
C ILE A 212 -4.97 -19.15 -13.32
N SER A 213 -4.76 -20.18 -14.14
CA SER A 213 -3.57 -21.05 -14.03
C SER A 213 -2.28 -20.28 -14.30
N VAL A 214 -2.24 -19.48 -15.36
CA VAL A 214 -1.07 -18.65 -15.71
C VAL A 214 -0.77 -17.65 -14.61
N THR A 215 -1.79 -16.92 -14.13
CA THR A 215 -1.61 -15.91 -13.08
C THR A 215 -1.23 -16.50 -11.73
N ALA A 216 -1.77 -17.67 -11.37
CA ALA A 216 -1.39 -18.41 -10.16
C ALA A 216 0.07 -18.91 -10.22
N LEU A 217 0.53 -19.40 -11.38
CA LEU A 217 1.93 -19.80 -11.57
C LEU A 217 2.89 -18.62 -11.44
N PHE A 218 2.60 -17.49 -12.09
CA PHE A 218 3.41 -16.27 -11.96
C PHE A 218 3.40 -15.74 -10.52
N SER A 219 2.23 -15.76 -9.86
CA SER A 219 2.10 -15.39 -8.45
C SER A 219 2.97 -16.27 -7.56
N ALA A 220 2.93 -17.60 -7.72
CA ALA A 220 3.76 -18.53 -6.97
C ALA A 220 5.26 -18.34 -7.22
N ALA A 221 5.67 -18.09 -8.46
CA ALA A 221 7.05 -17.79 -8.80
C ALA A 221 7.54 -16.51 -8.11
N LEU A 222 6.73 -15.44 -8.12
CA LEU A 222 7.07 -14.20 -7.42
C LEU A 222 7.09 -14.39 -5.90
N PHE A 223 6.18 -15.18 -5.35
CA PHE A 223 6.13 -15.46 -3.92
C PHE A 223 7.41 -16.16 -3.46
N ALA A 224 7.77 -17.28 -4.11
CA ALA A 224 8.99 -18.03 -3.81
C ALA A 224 10.25 -17.16 -3.93
N ASN A 225 10.29 -16.31 -4.95
CA ASN A 225 11.39 -15.40 -5.18
C ASN A 225 11.45 -14.26 -4.14
N GLY A 226 10.30 -13.79 -3.64
CA GLY A 226 10.22 -12.86 -2.52
C GLY A 226 10.73 -13.48 -1.21
N CYS A 227 10.31 -14.72 -0.92
CA CYS A 227 10.79 -15.49 0.22
C CYS A 227 12.30 -15.70 0.16
N LYS A 228 12.86 -16.00 -1.01
CA LYS A 228 14.32 -16.11 -1.21
C LYS A 228 15.05 -14.84 -0.77
N TYR A 229 14.59 -13.66 -1.21
CA TYR A 229 15.26 -12.40 -0.86
C TYR A 229 15.22 -12.12 0.63
N ILE A 230 14.11 -12.42 1.31
CA ILE A 230 14.00 -12.26 2.77
C ILE A 230 14.90 -13.27 3.48
N HIS A 231 14.92 -14.53 3.01
CA HIS A 231 15.76 -15.59 3.53
C HIS A 231 17.26 -15.27 3.37
N ASP A 232 17.68 -14.71 2.23
CA ASP A 232 19.07 -14.27 2.00
C ASP A 232 19.51 -13.15 2.99
N VAL A 233 18.56 -12.44 3.64
CA VAL A 233 18.89 -11.51 4.74
C VAL A 233 18.95 -12.24 6.09
N TRP A 234 18.22 -13.35 6.27
CA TRP A 234 18.17 -14.14 7.51
C TRP A 234 19.34 -15.09 7.67
N ASP A 235 19.74 -15.74 6.59
CA ASP A 235 20.84 -16.70 6.58
C ASP A 235 21.90 -16.21 5.59
N GLU A 236 23.09 -15.89 6.09
CA GLU A 236 24.23 -15.55 5.24
C GLU A 236 24.66 -16.74 4.37
N LYS A 237 24.25 -17.97 4.73
CA LYS A 237 24.42 -19.13 3.86
C LYS A 237 23.45 -19.05 2.69
N LYS A 238 23.95 -19.44 1.51
CA LYS A 238 23.16 -19.45 0.28
C LYS A 238 21.85 -20.20 0.50
N THR A 239 20.72 -19.53 0.21
CA THR A 239 19.38 -20.14 0.29
C THR A 239 19.36 -21.49 -0.41
N GLU A 240 18.92 -22.52 0.32
CA GLU A 240 18.77 -23.86 -0.24
C GLU A 240 17.68 -23.87 -1.33
N VAL A 241 17.99 -24.51 -2.46
CA VAL A 241 17.03 -24.67 -3.58
C VAL A 241 15.71 -25.29 -3.11
N GLY A 242 15.78 -26.19 -2.11
CA GLY A 242 14.60 -26.80 -1.48
C GLY A 242 13.63 -25.80 -0.86
N PHE A 243 14.12 -24.73 -0.24
CA PHE A 243 13.28 -23.69 0.37
C PHE A 243 12.47 -22.93 -0.69
N VAL A 244 13.12 -22.54 -1.80
CA VAL A 244 12.45 -21.83 -2.91
C VAL A 244 11.41 -22.72 -3.59
N ILE A 245 11.73 -23.98 -3.85
CA ILE A 245 10.79 -24.94 -4.43
C ILE A 245 9.61 -25.22 -3.47
N GLY A 246 9.89 -25.39 -2.18
CA GLY A 246 8.86 -25.62 -1.16
C GLY A 246 7.88 -24.46 -1.05
N THR A 247 8.38 -23.22 -0.96
CA THR A 247 7.53 -22.01 -0.90
C THR A 247 6.71 -21.80 -2.17
N PHE A 248 7.27 -22.11 -3.35
CA PHE A 248 6.53 -22.08 -4.62
C PHE A 248 5.31 -23.00 -4.60
N PHE A 249 5.50 -24.28 -4.28
CA PHE A 249 4.39 -25.25 -4.28
C PHE A 249 3.40 -25.01 -3.14
N ALA A 250 3.86 -24.53 -1.98
CA ALA A 250 2.98 -24.15 -0.87
C ALA A 250 2.02 -23.01 -1.28
N TRP A 251 2.55 -21.94 -1.88
CA TRP A 251 1.72 -20.82 -2.35
C TRP A 251 0.79 -21.21 -3.49
N LEU A 252 1.28 -22.01 -4.44
CA LEU A 252 0.47 -22.51 -5.54
C LEU A 252 -0.70 -23.39 -5.03
N GLY A 253 -0.42 -24.31 -4.10
CA GLY A 253 -1.44 -25.15 -3.47
C GLY A 253 -2.48 -24.35 -2.70
N PHE A 254 -2.03 -23.33 -1.95
CA PHE A 254 -2.93 -22.38 -1.28
C PHE A 254 -3.82 -21.64 -2.28
N GLY A 255 -3.25 -21.15 -3.38
CA GLY A 255 -4.01 -20.46 -4.42
C GLY A 255 -5.09 -21.32 -5.06
N PHE A 256 -4.77 -22.58 -5.40
CA PHE A 256 -5.75 -23.54 -5.91
C PHE A 256 -6.85 -23.86 -4.90
N PHE A 257 -6.51 -24.01 -3.62
CA PHE A 257 -7.49 -24.24 -2.56
C PHE A 257 -8.50 -23.10 -2.45
N ILE A 258 -8.04 -21.85 -2.46
CA ILE A 258 -8.89 -20.66 -2.42
C ILE A 258 -9.79 -20.59 -3.66
N HIS A 259 -9.25 -20.80 -4.87
CA HIS A 259 -10.06 -20.82 -6.10
C HIS A 259 -11.13 -21.92 -6.08
N PHE A 260 -10.78 -23.12 -5.61
CA PHE A 260 -11.74 -24.21 -5.46
C PHE A 260 -12.88 -23.84 -4.49
N PHE A 261 -12.54 -23.23 -3.35
CA PHE A 261 -13.53 -22.79 -2.37
C PHE A 261 -14.48 -21.73 -2.95
N LEU A 262 -13.93 -20.75 -3.66
CA LEU A 262 -14.75 -19.68 -4.22
C LEU A 262 -15.61 -20.15 -5.40
N TRP A 263 -15.10 -21.10 -6.20
CA TRP A 263 -15.89 -21.79 -7.21
C TRP A 263 -17.07 -22.55 -6.58
N LYS A 264 -16.83 -23.27 -5.46
CA LYS A 264 -17.90 -23.96 -4.71
C LYS A 264 -18.95 -22.98 -4.20
N LEU A 265 -18.55 -21.87 -3.60
CA LEU A 265 -19.48 -20.83 -3.13
C LEU A 265 -20.32 -20.25 -4.26
N THR A 266 -19.70 -19.98 -5.40
CA THR A 266 -20.40 -19.49 -6.60
C THR A 266 -21.43 -20.50 -7.08
N LYS A 267 -21.08 -21.80 -7.10
CA LYS A 267 -22.00 -22.86 -7.50
C LYS A 267 -23.21 -22.95 -6.56
N VAL A 268 -23.00 -22.89 -5.24
CA VAL A 268 -24.10 -22.89 -4.26
C VAL A 268 -25.03 -21.70 -4.47
N ALA A 269 -24.48 -20.50 -4.70
CA ALA A 269 -25.27 -19.30 -4.96
C ALA A 269 -26.11 -19.42 -6.26
N LEU A 270 -25.58 -20.09 -7.28
CA LEU A 270 -26.31 -20.37 -8.52
C LEU A 270 -27.43 -21.40 -8.31
N ASP A 271 -27.15 -22.47 -7.58
CA ASP A 271 -28.13 -23.51 -7.26
C ASP A 271 -29.27 -22.96 -6.36
N GLU A 272 -28.98 -22.00 -5.47
CA GLU A 272 -29.99 -21.27 -4.72
C GLU A 272 -30.86 -20.37 -5.62
N LYS A 273 -30.25 -19.65 -6.56
CA LYS A 273 -30.98 -18.81 -7.52
C LYS A 273 -31.88 -19.65 -8.44
N ALA A 274 -31.43 -20.82 -8.85
CA ALA A 274 -32.22 -21.75 -9.66
C ALA A 274 -33.41 -22.35 -8.88
N ARG A 275 -33.28 -22.51 -7.55
CA ARG A 275 -34.35 -23.04 -6.67
C ARG A 275 -35.40 -22.00 -6.30
N CYS A 276 -35.06 -20.72 -6.33
CA CYS A 276 -35.99 -19.61 -6.10
C CYS A 276 -36.14 -18.79 -7.40
N PRO A 277 -36.78 -19.34 -8.46
CA PRO A 277 -37.16 -18.51 -9.60
C PRO A 277 -38.03 -17.38 -9.04
N SER A 278 -37.51 -16.16 -9.15
CA SER A 278 -38.22 -14.97 -8.68
C SER A 278 -39.64 -14.99 -9.24
N LEU A 279 -40.61 -14.81 -8.35
CA LEU A 279 -42.06 -14.74 -8.59
C LEU A 279 -42.51 -13.58 -9.52
N GLY A 280 -41.63 -13.08 -10.38
CA GLY A 280 -41.91 -11.92 -11.23
C GLY A 280 -40.96 -11.86 -12.42
N GLU A 281 -41.36 -12.49 -13.53
CA GLU A 281 -41.19 -11.92 -14.88
C GLU A 281 -42.14 -12.55 -15.91
N GLU A 282 -43.33 -12.99 -15.49
CA GLU A 282 -44.49 -13.00 -16.40
C GLU A 282 -45.40 -11.83 -16.01
N VAL A 283 -44.93 -10.60 -16.28
CA VAL A 283 -45.89 -9.53 -16.57
C VAL A 283 -46.43 -9.87 -17.95
N ASN A 284 -47.53 -10.59 -17.98
CA ASN A 284 -48.25 -10.90 -19.20
C ASN A 284 -48.66 -9.56 -19.86
N PRO A 285 -48.12 -9.20 -21.04
CA PRO A 285 -48.46 -7.95 -21.71
C PRO A 285 -49.93 -7.88 -22.17
N GLN A 286 -50.72 -8.96 -22.02
CA GLN A 286 -52.14 -8.95 -22.38
C GLN A 286 -53.08 -8.25 -21.39
N THR A 287 -52.66 -8.00 -20.14
CA THR A 287 -53.56 -7.33 -19.16
C THR A 287 -53.66 -5.81 -19.32
N ASP A 288 -52.74 -5.18 -20.05
CA ASP A 288 -52.74 -3.72 -20.27
C ASP A 288 -53.59 -3.29 -21.50
N ALA A 289 -54.04 -4.24 -22.33
CA ALA A 289 -54.93 -3.94 -23.45
C ALA A 289 -56.40 -3.69 -23.03
N VAL A 290 -56.80 -4.06 -21.81
CA VAL A 290 -58.20 -3.95 -21.35
C VAL A 290 -58.53 -2.55 -20.79
N PHE A 291 -57.54 -1.72 -20.45
CA PHE A 291 -57.77 -0.37 -19.94
C PHE A 291 -57.70 0.75 -21.01
N ALA A 292 -57.44 0.42 -22.27
CA ALA A 292 -57.28 1.40 -23.34
C ALA A 292 -58.54 1.68 -24.20
N THR A 293 -59.69 1.02 -23.96
CA THR A 293 -60.90 1.17 -24.80
C THR A 293 -62.09 1.78 -24.07
N LYS A 294 -61.91 2.91 -23.38
CA LYS A 294 -63.06 3.70 -22.89
C LYS A 294 -62.74 5.18 -22.74
N ASN A 295 -62.59 5.88 -23.86
CA ASN A 295 -62.88 7.31 -23.99
C ASN A 295 -62.82 7.73 -25.47
N GLU A 296 -63.85 7.36 -26.23
CA GLU A 296 -64.22 8.06 -27.47
C GLU A 296 -65.45 8.91 -27.16
N GLY A 297 -65.35 10.22 -27.41
CA GLY A 297 -66.50 11.12 -27.38
C GLY A 297 -66.16 12.56 -27.02
N SER A 298 -65.60 13.32 -27.96
CA SER A 298 -66.09 14.68 -28.24
C SER A 298 -65.41 15.25 -29.49
N THR A 299 -66.19 15.40 -30.54
CA THR A 299 -65.91 16.09 -31.79
C THR A 299 -66.05 17.60 -31.62
N VAL A 300 -65.05 18.39 -32.01
CA VAL A 300 -65.24 19.80 -32.41
C VAL A 300 -64.43 20.08 -33.66
N ASN A 301 -65.12 20.68 -34.63
CA ASN A 301 -64.70 20.99 -36.00
C ASN A 301 -63.87 22.27 -36.12
N GLU A 302 -63.00 22.27 -37.15
CA GLU A 302 -62.62 23.38 -38.06
C GLU A 302 -61.77 24.58 -37.56
N PRO A 303 -61.14 25.36 -38.47
CA PRO A 303 -60.80 25.10 -39.89
C PRO A 303 -59.32 25.38 -40.26
N GLN A 304 -58.98 24.95 -41.47
CA GLN A 304 -57.73 25.25 -42.18
C GLN A 304 -57.60 26.76 -42.49
N GLU A 305 -56.40 27.31 -42.29
CA GLU A 305 -55.96 28.47 -43.06
C GLU A 305 -54.53 28.27 -43.56
N LYS A 306 -54.35 28.61 -44.84
CA LYS A 306 -53.20 28.36 -45.70
C LYS A 306 -52.64 29.73 -46.05
N VAL A 307 -51.43 30.08 -45.59
CA VAL A 307 -50.75 31.29 -46.05
C VAL A 307 -49.30 30.99 -46.41
N LEU A 308 -48.94 31.46 -47.59
CA LEU A 308 -47.71 31.30 -48.34
C LEU A 308 -46.72 32.42 -47.97
N GLY A 309 -45.42 32.08 -47.88
CA GLY A 309 -44.30 32.88 -48.38
C GLY A 309 -43.78 34.05 -47.52
N LEU A 310 -42.48 34.02 -47.19
CA LEU A 310 -41.41 34.87 -47.77
C LEU A 310 -40.16 34.86 -46.89
N ALA A 311 -39.00 34.85 -47.55
CA ALA A 311 -37.68 34.97 -46.98
C ALA A 311 -37.38 36.39 -46.48
N ARG A 312 -36.59 36.53 -45.40
CA ARG A 312 -35.58 37.59 -45.28
C ARG A 312 -34.58 37.31 -44.17
N ASP A 313 -33.31 37.56 -44.48
CA ASP A 313 -32.19 37.75 -43.57
C ASP A 313 -32.49 38.82 -42.52
N GLU A 314 -32.06 38.59 -41.27
CA GLU A 314 -31.35 39.61 -40.50
C GLU A 314 -30.56 38.98 -39.35
N LYS A 315 -29.26 39.33 -39.30
CA LYS A 315 -28.37 39.13 -38.17
C LYS A 315 -28.86 40.04 -37.04
N GLU A 316 -29.18 39.46 -35.90
CA GLU A 316 -29.29 40.22 -34.66
C GLU A 316 -28.37 39.58 -33.61
N GLU A 317 -27.38 40.37 -33.22
CA GLU A 317 -26.39 40.11 -32.19
C GLU A 317 -27.12 40.21 -30.84
N LEU A 318 -27.46 39.06 -30.25
CA LEU A 318 -28.14 39.01 -28.96
C LEU A 318 -27.07 39.01 -27.84
N ASP A 319 -26.90 40.17 -27.20
CA ASP A 319 -26.22 40.31 -25.92
C ASP A 319 -26.96 39.47 -24.87
N ILE A 320 -26.37 38.33 -24.49
CA ILE A 320 -26.84 37.51 -23.36
C ILE A 320 -26.26 38.12 -22.09
N ASP A 321 -27.02 39.04 -21.52
CA ASP A 321 -26.88 39.41 -20.11
C ASP A 321 -27.17 38.16 -19.26
N THR A 322 -26.13 37.65 -18.60
CA THR A 322 -26.23 36.55 -17.64
C THR A 322 -26.90 37.04 -16.37
N HIS A 323 -28.23 37.16 -16.38
CA HIS A 323 -29.02 37.15 -15.16
C HIS A 323 -29.16 35.70 -14.71
N TYR A 324 -28.25 35.29 -13.83
CA TYR A 324 -28.27 33.96 -13.21
C TYR A 324 -29.43 33.92 -12.21
N ASP A 325 -30.59 33.52 -12.70
CA ASP A 325 -31.81 33.41 -11.93
C ASP A 325 -31.64 32.34 -10.84
N SER A 326 -31.58 32.77 -9.58
CA SER A 326 -31.35 31.92 -8.42
C SER A 326 -32.55 31.05 -8.03
N ASP A 327 -33.65 31.11 -8.79
CA ASP A 327 -34.91 30.43 -8.48
C ASP A 327 -35.01 29.01 -9.06
N PHE A 328 -34.01 28.53 -9.82
CA PHE A 328 -33.97 27.15 -10.33
C PHE A 328 -33.63 26.08 -9.27
N LEU A 329 -33.48 26.45 -8.00
CA LEU A 329 -33.25 25.51 -6.88
C LEU A 329 -34.53 25.08 -6.15
N ASN A 330 -35.70 25.59 -6.55
CA ASN A 330 -36.99 25.24 -5.94
C ASN A 330 -37.89 24.34 -6.79
N GLU A 331 -37.40 23.80 -7.92
CA GLU A 331 -38.15 22.74 -8.60
C GLU A 331 -38.18 21.48 -7.72
N PRO A 332 -39.37 20.97 -7.37
CA PRO A 332 -39.50 19.74 -6.59
C PRO A 332 -38.78 18.65 -7.38
N SER A 333 -37.71 18.09 -6.79
CA SER A 333 -36.86 17.10 -7.46
C SER A 333 -37.72 16.12 -8.26
N TYR A 334 -37.33 15.78 -9.48
CA TYR A 334 -38.07 14.85 -10.35
C TYR A 334 -38.54 13.57 -9.61
N CYS A 335 -37.83 13.18 -8.54
CA CYS A 335 -38.19 12.15 -7.59
C CYS A 335 -39.56 12.34 -6.90
N SER A 336 -39.94 13.56 -6.49
CA SER A 336 -41.27 13.86 -5.93
C SER A 336 -42.39 13.86 -6.97
N LEU A 337 -42.08 14.20 -8.23
CA LEU A 337 -43.05 14.16 -9.33
C LEU A 337 -43.37 12.72 -9.77
N VAL A 338 -42.37 11.83 -9.74
CA VAL A 338 -42.58 10.39 -9.97
C VAL A 338 -43.33 9.75 -8.79
N LYS A 339 -43.06 10.18 -7.56
CA LYS A 339 -43.75 9.71 -6.36
C LYS A 339 -45.26 10.02 -6.39
N SER A 340 -45.67 11.16 -6.95
CA SER A 340 -47.08 11.54 -7.02
C SER A 340 -47.84 10.91 -8.21
N LYS A 341 -47.16 10.59 -9.32
CA LYS A 341 -47.80 9.99 -10.50
C LYS A 341 -47.90 8.48 -10.47
N VAL A 342 -46.97 7.78 -9.80
CA VAL A 342 -46.92 6.30 -9.81
C VAL A 342 -47.52 5.68 -8.54
N CYS A 343 -47.40 6.36 -7.39
CA CYS A 343 -48.04 5.94 -6.14
C CYS A 343 -49.36 6.70 -5.99
N GLY A 344 -50.40 6.21 -6.69
CA GLY A 344 -51.77 6.72 -6.57
C GLY A 344 -52.21 6.87 -5.12
N SER A 345 -53.02 7.88 -4.85
CA SER A 345 -53.29 8.49 -3.54
C SER A 345 -53.90 7.60 -2.45
N GLU A 346 -54.08 6.29 -2.65
CA GLU A 346 -54.82 5.44 -1.71
C GLU A 346 -54.15 4.09 -1.37
N GLY A 347 -52.85 3.92 -1.61
CA GLY A 347 -52.16 2.65 -1.31
C GLY A 347 -50.79 2.82 -0.63
N ASN A 348 -50.75 3.09 0.67
CA ASN A 348 -49.54 3.31 1.46
C ASN A 348 -48.60 2.08 1.65
N SER A 349 -48.81 0.93 0.98
CA SER A 349 -47.96 -0.26 1.21
C SER A 349 -47.01 -0.64 0.06
N CYS A 350 -47.22 -0.18 -1.18
CA CYS A 350 -46.37 -0.61 -2.32
C CYS A 350 -45.09 0.21 -2.49
N CYS A 351 -45.10 1.51 -2.15
CA CYS A 351 -43.94 2.39 -2.34
C CYS A 351 -42.80 2.10 -1.32
N SER A 352 -43.02 1.22 -0.32
CA SER A 352 -41.97 0.81 0.63
C SER A 352 -41.01 -0.21 0.01
N TYR A 353 -41.45 -1.10 -0.89
CA TYR A 353 -40.58 -2.17 -1.39
C TYR A 353 -39.59 -1.75 -2.50
N LEU A 354 -39.86 -0.69 -3.27
CA LEU A 354 -38.94 -0.27 -4.35
C LEU A 354 -37.79 0.63 -3.87
N PHE A 355 -37.92 1.24 -2.69
CA PHE A 355 -36.90 2.11 -2.07
C PHE A 355 -36.60 1.72 -0.62
N CYS A 356 -36.99 0.53 -0.18
CA CYS A 356 -36.45 -0.07 1.03
C CYS A 356 -34.96 -0.31 0.77
N ASP A 357 -34.18 0.70 1.11
CA ASP A 357 -32.82 0.65 1.63
C ASP A 357 -32.63 -0.74 2.27
N GLU A 358 -32.07 -1.67 1.49
CA GLU A 358 -31.73 -3.01 1.95
C GLU A 358 -30.77 -2.74 3.11
N ARG A 359 -31.27 -2.83 4.36
CA ARG A 359 -30.45 -2.65 5.56
C ARG A 359 -29.24 -3.53 5.36
N GLU A 360 -28.09 -2.91 5.07
CA GLU A 360 -26.84 -3.63 4.95
C GLU A 360 -26.76 -4.51 6.17
N THR A 361 -26.69 -5.83 5.94
CA THR A 361 -26.64 -6.80 7.01
C THR A 361 -25.49 -6.41 7.94
N CYS A 362 -25.64 -6.65 9.25
CA CYS A 362 -24.59 -6.34 10.22
C CYS A 362 -23.23 -6.91 9.77
N THR A 363 -23.24 -8.07 9.09
CA THR A 363 -22.08 -8.68 8.46
C THR A 363 -21.46 -7.86 7.32
N ALA A 364 -22.27 -7.23 6.45
CA ALA A 364 -21.75 -6.37 5.38
C ALA A 364 -21.09 -5.11 5.95
N LYS A 365 -21.72 -4.47 6.95
CA LYS A 365 -21.12 -3.33 7.66
C LYS A 365 -19.83 -3.71 8.37
N ALA A 366 -19.81 -4.86 9.05
CA ALA A 366 -18.62 -5.38 9.71
C ALA A 366 -17.49 -5.66 8.71
N PHE A 367 -17.80 -6.25 7.54
CA PHE A 367 -16.82 -6.50 6.49
C PHE A 367 -16.26 -5.20 5.90
N THR A 368 -17.12 -4.21 5.61
CA THR A 368 -16.70 -2.89 5.14
C THR A 368 -15.82 -2.20 6.18
N CYS A 369 -16.23 -2.20 7.46
CA CYS A 369 -15.45 -1.65 8.56
C CYS A 369 -14.07 -2.34 8.67
N GLY A 370 -14.04 -3.68 8.69
CA GLY A 370 -12.80 -4.46 8.75
C GLY A 370 -11.86 -4.18 7.57
N LYS A 371 -12.42 -4.05 6.35
CA LYS A 371 -11.65 -3.64 5.17
C LYS A 371 -11.01 -2.27 5.38
N TRP A 372 -11.77 -1.27 5.83
CA TRP A 372 -11.26 0.08 6.08
C TRP A 372 -10.21 0.10 7.18
N THR A 373 -10.43 -0.61 8.29
CA THR A 373 -9.45 -0.73 9.38
C THR A 373 -8.14 -1.34 8.88
N MET A 374 -8.20 -2.45 8.14
CA MET A 374 -7.03 -3.09 7.56
C MET A 374 -6.28 -2.14 6.62
N TRP A 375 -7.00 -1.41 5.77
CA TRP A 375 -6.44 -0.39 4.90
C TRP A 375 -5.73 0.72 5.67
N THR A 376 -6.36 1.27 6.70
CA THR A 376 -5.78 2.33 7.53
C THR A 376 -4.51 1.84 8.23
N ILE A 377 -4.54 0.66 8.84
CA ILE A 377 -3.37 0.06 9.50
C ILE A 377 -2.22 -0.09 8.50
N PHE A 378 -2.51 -0.62 7.31
CA PHE A 378 -1.49 -0.82 6.28
C PHE A 378 -0.87 0.51 5.79
N THR A 379 -1.71 1.52 5.57
CA THR A 379 -1.25 2.86 5.18
C THR A 379 -0.35 3.49 6.25
N VAL A 380 -0.77 3.42 7.52
CA VAL A 380 0.03 3.93 8.64
C VAL A 380 1.36 3.19 8.76
N ALA A 381 1.35 1.85 8.62
CA ALA A 381 2.56 1.05 8.63
C ALA A 381 3.52 1.40 7.48
N SER A 382 2.98 1.65 6.28
CA SER A 382 3.77 2.04 5.10
C SER A 382 4.41 3.42 5.27
N LEU A 383 3.65 4.38 5.81
CA LEU A 383 4.18 5.72 6.12
C LEU A 383 5.25 5.66 7.21
N TYR A 384 4.99 4.91 8.29
CA TYR A 384 5.97 4.67 9.35
C TYR A 384 7.27 4.08 8.81
N PHE A 385 7.17 3.07 7.95
CA PHE A 385 8.31 2.45 7.27
C PHE A 385 9.13 3.49 6.49
N ILE A 386 8.49 4.34 5.69
CA ILE A 386 9.18 5.33 4.85
C ILE A 386 9.84 6.41 5.69
N ILE A 387 9.14 6.95 6.68
CA ILE A 387 9.66 8.00 7.55
C ILE A 387 10.93 7.50 8.26
N ILE A 388 10.91 6.27 8.77
CA ILE A 388 12.08 5.66 9.40
C ILE A 388 13.24 5.51 8.42
N ASN A 389 12.99 4.99 7.22
CA ASN A 389 14.06 4.76 6.26
C ASN A 389 14.67 6.07 5.73
N ILE A 390 13.87 7.12 5.53
CA ILE A 390 14.37 8.46 5.20
C ILE A 390 15.22 9.02 6.34
N GLY A 391 14.71 8.98 7.57
CA GLY A 391 15.42 9.48 8.75
C GLY A 391 16.73 8.72 9.01
N ALA A 392 16.71 7.40 8.88
CA ALA A 392 17.87 6.54 9.07
C ALA A 392 18.93 6.80 8.00
N THR A 393 18.52 6.92 6.73
CA THR A 393 19.44 7.28 5.64
C THR A 393 20.12 8.62 5.91
N HIS A 394 19.37 9.62 6.34
CA HIS A 394 19.93 10.92 6.70
C HIS A 394 20.94 10.84 7.85
N GLN A 395 20.61 10.12 8.93
CA GLN A 395 21.52 9.93 10.07
C GLN A 395 22.77 9.15 9.69
N GLN A 396 22.64 8.10 8.88
CA GLN A 396 23.78 7.32 8.38
C GLN A 396 24.71 8.16 7.50
N ASP A 397 24.16 9.05 6.67
CA ASP A 397 24.97 9.97 5.86
C ASP A 397 25.75 10.95 6.76
N VAL A 398 25.11 11.53 7.78
CA VAL A 398 25.79 12.41 8.77
C VAL A 398 26.90 11.67 9.53
N VAL A 399 26.64 10.44 9.97
CA VAL A 399 27.65 9.59 10.63
C VAL A 399 28.81 9.31 9.68
N ARG A 400 28.52 8.91 8.43
CA ARG A 400 29.54 8.60 7.42
C ARG A 400 30.43 9.80 7.11
N ASP A 401 29.86 10.99 7.03
CA ASP A 401 30.60 12.24 6.80
C ASP A 401 31.47 12.60 8.02
N SER A 402 31.07 12.18 9.23
CA SER A 402 31.82 12.41 10.48
C SER A 402 32.89 11.35 10.77
N LEU A 403 32.82 10.17 10.13
CA LEU A 403 33.74 9.05 10.39
C LEU A 403 35.24 9.41 10.28
N PRO A 404 35.70 10.23 9.32
CA PRO A 404 37.12 10.61 9.26
C PRO A 404 37.56 11.37 10.51
N SER A 405 36.77 12.35 10.98
CA SER A 405 37.09 13.12 12.19
C SER A 405 37.01 12.26 13.45
N VAL A 406 36.04 11.33 13.52
CA VAL A 406 35.96 10.35 14.62
C VAL A 406 37.19 9.43 14.61
N ARG A 407 37.66 9.02 13.43
CA ARG A 407 38.87 8.20 13.28
C ARG A 407 40.11 8.91 13.80
N GLU A 408 40.32 10.15 13.37
CA GLU A 408 41.43 11.00 13.80
C GLU A 408 41.37 11.26 15.31
N LEU A 409 40.20 11.60 15.84
CA LEU A 409 40.02 11.96 17.24
C LEU A 409 40.14 10.76 18.20
N LEU A 410 39.48 9.64 17.88
CA LEU A 410 39.35 8.52 18.82
C LEU A 410 40.37 7.40 18.59
N TYR A 411 40.82 7.18 17.34
CA TYR A 411 41.56 5.96 16.98
C TYR A 411 43.01 6.21 16.59
N GLU A 412 43.34 7.29 15.87
CA GLU A 412 44.72 7.52 15.39
C GLU A 412 45.71 7.76 16.54
N ASN A 413 45.27 8.44 17.60
CA ASN A 413 46.09 8.76 18.78
C ASN A 413 45.66 7.96 20.03
N MET A 414 44.94 6.84 19.86
CA MET A 414 44.37 6.09 20.98
C MET A 414 45.43 5.61 21.98
N ASN A 415 46.66 5.37 21.52
CA ASN A 415 47.78 4.92 22.37
C ASN A 415 48.57 6.07 23.02
N ASP A 416 48.36 7.31 22.58
CA ASP A 416 49.15 8.47 22.97
C ASP A 416 48.44 9.33 24.04
N ILE A 417 47.22 8.97 24.40
CA ILE A 417 46.41 9.63 25.44
C ILE A 417 46.36 8.80 26.72
N GLU A 418 45.58 9.27 27.70
CA GLU A 418 45.42 8.61 28.98
C GLU A 418 45.03 7.13 28.81
N VAL A 419 45.57 6.27 29.68
CA VAL A 419 45.32 4.82 29.67
C VAL A 419 44.90 4.38 31.05
N CYS A 420 43.97 3.43 31.11
CA CYS A 420 43.66 2.76 32.35
C CYS A 420 44.56 1.54 32.50
N ALA A 421 45.20 1.40 33.65
CA ALA A 421 46.12 0.30 33.91
C ALA A 421 45.92 -0.28 35.31
N TYR A 422 46.34 -1.53 35.50
CA TYR A 422 46.30 -2.21 36.79
C TYR A 422 47.68 -2.74 37.19
N ASP A 423 47.93 -2.84 38.49
CA ASP A 423 49.16 -3.41 39.05
C ASP A 423 49.15 -4.94 38.91
N GLY A 424 49.45 -5.43 37.72
CA GLY A 424 49.70 -6.86 37.53
C GLY A 424 50.86 -7.29 38.43
N ASP A 425 50.70 -8.37 39.20
CA ASP A 425 51.78 -8.99 39.98
C ASP A 425 52.85 -9.68 39.09
N GLY A 426 52.88 -9.36 37.80
CA GLY A 426 53.72 -9.98 36.78
C GLY A 426 53.23 -11.35 36.31
N THR A 427 52.16 -11.91 36.89
CA THR A 427 51.56 -13.14 36.36
C THR A 427 50.43 -12.81 35.39
N GLU A 428 50.65 -13.20 34.13
CA GLU A 428 49.66 -13.07 33.05
C GLU A 428 48.36 -13.79 33.47
N GLY A 429 47.28 -13.04 33.67
CA GLY A 429 45.96 -13.59 34.05
C GLY A 429 45.55 -13.45 35.53
N SER A 430 46.35 -12.83 36.40
CA SER A 430 46.00 -12.63 37.83
C SER A 430 45.15 -11.39 38.14
N LEU A 431 44.27 -10.97 37.22
CA LEU A 431 43.29 -9.91 37.51
C LEU A 431 42.45 -10.32 38.73
N ASN A 432 42.71 -9.72 39.90
CA ASN A 432 41.99 -10.00 41.13
C ASN A 432 41.43 -8.72 41.75
N GLU A 433 40.45 -8.85 42.64
CA GLU A 433 39.74 -7.71 43.27
C GLU A 433 40.59 -6.78 44.12
N ASN A 434 41.83 -7.17 44.42
CA ASN A 434 42.79 -6.33 45.13
C ASN A 434 43.72 -5.57 44.18
N SER A 435 43.63 -5.79 42.86
CA SER A 435 44.41 -5.04 41.88
C SER A 435 44.02 -3.56 41.92
N LYS A 436 45.02 -2.71 42.09
CA LYS A 436 44.89 -1.26 42.05
C LYS A 436 44.79 -0.80 40.60
N VAL A 437 43.64 -0.26 40.25
CA VAL A 437 43.38 0.33 38.93
C VAL A 437 43.64 1.84 38.97
N ILE A 438 44.46 2.35 38.06
CA ILE A 438 44.89 3.76 38.02
C ILE A 438 44.97 4.25 36.57
N THR A 439 44.51 5.48 36.34
CA THR A 439 44.71 6.20 35.07
C THR A 439 46.14 6.75 34.98
N PHE A 440 46.82 6.48 33.88
CA PHE A 440 48.14 7.03 33.56
C PHE A 440 48.04 7.99 32.36
N PRO A 441 48.92 9.00 32.26
CA PRO A 441 48.88 9.95 31.15
C PRO A 441 49.25 9.35 29.80
N SER A 442 49.94 8.20 29.77
CA SER A 442 50.28 7.47 28.56
C SER A 442 50.58 6.00 28.86
N LYS A 443 50.58 5.18 27.80
CA LYS A 443 50.99 3.77 27.85
C LYS A 443 52.39 3.57 28.44
N ASP A 444 53.34 4.41 28.03
CA ASP A 444 54.72 4.31 28.50
C ASP A 444 54.83 4.63 30.00
N ALA A 445 54.05 5.59 30.51
CA ALA A 445 54.02 5.92 31.93
C ALA A 445 53.48 4.76 32.78
N ALA A 446 52.44 4.07 32.31
CA ALA A 446 51.90 2.88 32.96
C ALA A 446 52.92 1.73 32.98
N HIS A 447 53.52 1.42 31.82
CA HIS A 447 54.54 0.37 31.72
C HIS A 447 55.77 0.68 32.58
N TYR A 448 56.23 1.94 32.60
CA TYR A 448 57.34 2.37 33.45
C TYR A 448 57.04 2.19 34.94
N ALA A 449 55.77 2.36 35.35
CA ALA A 449 55.31 2.11 36.70
C ALA A 449 55.09 0.62 37.02
N GLY A 450 55.29 -0.29 36.06
CA GLY A 450 55.04 -1.73 36.23
C GLY A 450 53.57 -2.14 36.11
N TYR A 451 52.71 -1.29 35.53
CA TYR A 451 51.29 -1.58 35.34
C TYR A 451 51.02 -2.16 33.96
N LEU A 452 49.97 -2.98 33.85
CA LEU A 452 49.45 -3.55 32.61
C LEU A 452 48.23 -2.76 32.14
N ILE A 453 48.13 -2.51 30.83
CA ILE A 453 47.05 -1.72 30.24
C ILE A 453 45.75 -2.52 30.17
N LEU A 454 44.66 -1.96 30.68
CA LEU A 454 43.30 -2.47 30.54
C LEU A 454 42.64 -1.94 29.26
N HIS A 455 42.60 -0.62 29.12
CA HIS A 455 42.00 0.07 27.97
C HIS A 455 42.73 1.40 27.71
N CYS A 456 42.82 1.76 26.44
CA CYS A 456 43.43 3.00 25.97
C CYS A 456 42.34 3.96 25.48
N GLY A 457 42.73 5.21 25.21
CA GLY A 457 41.93 6.09 24.38
C GLY A 457 40.97 7.00 25.14
N PRO A 458 39.86 7.41 24.52
CA PRO A 458 38.77 8.15 25.17
C PRO A 458 38.15 7.39 26.36
N CYS A 459 38.33 6.06 26.39
CA CYS A 459 37.99 5.18 27.50
C CYS A 459 39.14 5.03 28.51
N GLY A 460 40.21 5.82 28.44
CA GLY A 460 41.42 5.71 29.26
C GLY A 460 41.21 6.04 30.73
N ALA A 461 40.12 6.72 31.09
CA ALA A 461 39.74 6.95 32.48
C ALA A 461 39.29 5.62 33.12
N CYS A 462 39.93 5.25 34.22
CA CYS A 462 39.58 4.02 34.92
C CYS A 462 38.20 4.08 35.59
N SER A 463 37.38 3.05 35.32
CA SER A 463 36.21 2.74 36.13
C SER A 463 36.60 1.98 37.40
N THR A 464 35.64 1.74 38.29
CA THR A 464 35.85 0.89 39.47
C THR A 464 36.09 -0.56 39.06
N TRP A 465 36.84 -1.32 39.87
CA TRP A 465 37.08 -2.74 39.57
C TRP A 465 35.80 -3.57 39.41
N PRO A 466 34.76 -3.40 40.26
CA PRO A 466 33.48 -4.06 40.06
C PRO A 466 32.88 -3.81 38.67
N ASN A 467 32.95 -2.58 38.15
CA ASN A 467 32.41 -2.25 36.84
C ASN A 467 33.20 -2.91 35.71
N ILE A 468 34.53 -2.86 35.76
CA ILE A 468 35.40 -3.46 34.73
C ILE A 468 35.19 -4.99 34.69
N LYS A 469 35.15 -5.62 35.86
CA LYS A 469 34.84 -7.06 35.98
C LYS A 469 33.46 -7.37 35.43
N TYR A 470 32.48 -6.52 35.72
CA TYR A 470 31.13 -6.69 35.21
C TYR A 470 31.09 -6.58 33.69
N GLU A 471 31.66 -5.54 33.09
CA GLU A 471 31.75 -5.37 31.63
C GLU A 471 32.36 -6.62 30.96
N TYR A 472 33.49 -7.09 31.49
CA TYR A 472 34.15 -8.28 30.97
C TYR A 472 33.28 -9.53 31.09
N THR A 473 32.69 -9.78 32.26
CA THR A 473 31.89 -10.99 32.52
C THR A 473 30.52 -10.97 31.81
N THR A 474 30.04 -9.79 31.46
CA THR A 474 28.73 -9.59 30.82
C THR A 474 28.79 -9.20 29.36
N ARG A 475 29.98 -9.10 28.75
CA ARG A 475 30.21 -8.75 27.34
C ARG A 475 29.31 -9.45 26.31
N ASN A 476 28.81 -10.65 26.62
CA ASN A 476 27.93 -11.42 25.72
C ASN A 476 26.45 -11.01 25.80
N PHE A 477 26.02 -10.28 26.83
CA PHE A 477 24.62 -9.88 27.02
C PHE A 477 24.43 -8.41 27.43
N LEU A 478 25.47 -7.71 27.89
CA LEU A 478 25.41 -6.33 28.36
C LEU A 478 24.84 -5.39 27.31
N ALA A 479 25.28 -5.52 26.05
CA ALA A 479 24.74 -4.72 24.95
C ALA A 479 23.22 -4.94 24.77
N GLN A 480 22.75 -6.19 24.92
CA GLN A 480 21.33 -6.49 24.81
C GLN A 480 20.52 -5.88 25.95
N GLU A 481 21.02 -5.95 27.19
CA GLU A 481 20.36 -5.37 28.37
C GLU A 481 20.39 -3.84 28.32
N ALA A 482 21.52 -3.22 27.96
CA ALA A 482 21.65 -1.79 27.76
C ALA A 482 20.69 -1.30 26.66
N ALA A 483 20.53 -2.05 25.58
CA ALA A 483 19.54 -1.76 24.55
C ALA A 483 18.10 -1.82 25.09
N LYS A 484 17.80 -2.66 26.09
CA LYS A 484 16.48 -2.62 26.76
C LYS A 484 16.26 -1.30 27.49
N CYS A 485 17.27 -0.80 28.20
CA CYS A 485 17.24 0.51 28.84
C CYS A 485 17.17 1.65 27.81
N GLY A 486 17.87 1.53 26.69
CA GLY A 486 17.79 2.49 25.57
C GLY A 486 16.37 2.66 25.02
N ARG A 487 15.54 1.61 25.04
CA ARG A 487 14.12 1.73 24.63
C ARG A 487 13.32 2.61 25.58
N ILE A 488 13.64 2.60 26.87
CA ILE A 488 13.00 3.46 27.86
C ILE A 488 13.29 4.93 27.55
N ALA A 489 14.48 5.24 27.02
CA ALA A 489 14.87 6.58 26.62
C ALA A 489 13.90 7.23 25.60
N LEU A 490 13.24 6.42 24.78
CA LEU A 490 12.27 6.88 23.77
C LEU A 490 10.99 7.46 24.40
N ILE A 491 10.66 7.08 25.64
CA ILE A 491 9.39 7.42 26.29
C ILE A 491 9.59 8.12 27.63
N ASP A 492 10.43 7.56 28.53
CA ASP A 492 10.43 7.89 29.96
C ASP A 492 11.61 8.77 30.41
N GLY A 493 12.31 9.43 29.48
CA GLY A 493 13.32 10.45 29.79
C GLY A 493 14.65 9.90 30.37
N GLU A 494 15.46 10.78 30.94
CA GLU A 494 16.82 10.49 31.42
C GLU A 494 16.84 9.62 32.70
N GLU A 495 16.05 10.00 33.71
CA GLU A 495 16.04 9.32 35.01
C GLU A 495 15.63 7.84 34.91
N ALA A 496 14.72 7.51 34.00
CA ALA A 496 14.25 6.15 33.80
C ALA A 496 15.32 5.26 33.13
N VAL A 497 16.09 5.82 32.21
CA VAL A 497 17.24 5.12 31.59
C VAL A 497 18.32 4.87 32.63
N HIS A 498 18.66 5.90 33.40
CA HIS A 498 19.64 5.82 34.48
C HIS A 498 19.25 4.76 35.52
N SER A 499 18.00 4.81 35.97
CA SER A 499 17.46 3.83 36.92
C SER A 499 17.47 2.41 36.37
N CYS A 500 17.22 2.23 35.07
CA CYS A 500 17.28 0.94 34.41
C CYS A 500 18.71 0.37 34.36
N LEU A 501 19.70 1.21 34.09
CA LEU A 501 21.12 0.83 34.06
C LEU A 501 21.65 0.45 35.44
N MET A 502 21.14 1.07 36.50
CA MET A 502 21.46 0.69 37.89
C MET A 502 20.73 -0.58 38.36
N ALA A 503 19.67 -1.00 37.65
CA ALA A 503 18.90 -2.17 38.02
C ALA A 503 19.52 -3.48 37.50
N SER A 504 19.15 -4.59 38.14
CA SER A 504 19.50 -5.93 37.67
C SER A 504 18.89 -6.21 36.29
N PRO A 505 19.62 -6.85 35.35
CA PRO A 505 20.90 -7.53 35.57
C PRO A 505 22.15 -6.64 35.49
N ILE A 506 22.03 -5.39 35.03
CA ILE A 506 23.16 -4.50 34.72
C ILE A 506 23.90 -4.07 36.01
N ASN A 507 23.17 -3.56 37.00
CA ASN A 507 23.72 -3.17 38.30
C ASN A 507 24.95 -2.23 38.21
N TRP A 508 24.95 -1.28 37.27
CA TRP A 508 25.98 -0.24 37.25
C TRP A 508 25.91 0.63 38.50
N ASP A 509 27.07 1.12 38.95
CA ASP A 509 27.09 2.22 39.92
C ASP A 509 26.57 3.54 39.29
N ASP A 510 26.29 4.55 40.14
CA ASP A 510 25.67 5.80 39.68
C ASP A 510 26.51 6.50 38.60
N ASP A 511 27.82 6.57 38.79
CA ASP A 511 28.71 7.27 37.86
C ASP A 511 28.77 6.55 36.49
N CYS A 512 28.90 5.22 36.47
CA CYS A 512 28.90 4.46 35.22
C CYS A 512 27.52 4.51 34.54
N ALA A 513 26.44 4.36 35.31
CA ALA A 513 25.08 4.49 34.80
C ALA A 513 24.84 5.88 34.18
N ARG A 514 25.39 6.94 34.75
CA ARG A 514 25.28 8.32 34.22
C ARG A 514 26.01 8.47 32.88
N CYS A 515 27.20 7.92 32.75
CA CYS A 515 27.95 7.91 31.49
C CYS A 515 27.18 7.18 30.39
N TRP A 516 26.70 5.97 30.67
CA TRP A 516 25.89 5.20 29.72
C TRP A 516 24.56 5.87 29.39
N THR A 517 23.91 6.50 30.38
CA THR A 517 22.68 7.27 30.15
C THR A 517 22.94 8.43 29.18
N THR A 518 24.03 9.15 29.38
CA THR A 518 24.44 10.25 28.49
C THR A 518 24.65 9.74 27.06
N ASP A 519 25.35 8.62 26.89
CA ASP A 519 25.61 8.01 25.58
C ASP A 519 24.31 7.53 24.90
N ILE A 520 23.43 6.85 25.66
CA ILE A 520 22.12 6.40 25.17
C ILE A 520 21.26 7.59 24.74
N LEU A 521 21.24 8.69 25.52
CA LEU A 521 20.47 9.88 25.18
C LEU A 521 21.06 10.63 23.99
N CYS A 522 22.39 10.68 23.86
CA CYS A 522 23.07 11.20 22.69
C CYS A 522 22.67 10.39 21.44
N THR A 523 22.75 9.06 21.53
CA THR A 523 22.33 8.13 20.48
C THR A 523 20.85 8.30 20.16
N LYS A 524 19.98 8.49 21.15
CA LYS A 524 18.56 8.81 20.91
C LYS A 524 18.40 10.09 20.09
N ASN A 525 19.07 11.16 20.50
CA ASN A 525 18.90 12.47 19.87
C ASN A 525 19.46 12.53 18.45
N HIS A 526 20.51 11.76 18.16
CA HIS A 526 21.22 11.82 16.88
C HIS A 526 21.01 10.61 15.96
N CYS A 527 20.62 9.46 16.52
CA CYS A 527 20.57 8.16 15.83
C CYS A 527 19.23 7.40 16.01
N ALA A 528 18.16 8.06 16.51
CA ALA A 528 16.86 7.39 16.75
C ALA A 528 16.27 6.66 15.53
N PHE A 529 16.36 7.22 14.32
CA PHE A 529 15.81 6.58 13.14
C PHE A 529 16.64 5.37 12.71
N SER A 530 17.97 5.46 12.81
CA SER A 530 18.87 4.33 12.58
C SER A 530 18.58 3.19 13.55
N PHE A 531 18.34 3.50 14.83
CA PHE A 531 17.90 2.53 15.82
C PHE A 531 16.53 1.91 15.46
N LEU A 532 15.53 2.72 15.07
CA LEU A 532 14.23 2.19 14.66
C LEU A 532 14.35 1.29 13.42
N GLN A 533 15.19 1.65 12.46
CA GLN A 533 15.50 0.83 11.29
C GLN A 533 16.18 -0.48 11.71
N SER A 534 17.18 -0.43 12.59
CA SER A 534 17.88 -1.61 13.09
C SER A 534 16.94 -2.55 13.83
N ARG A 535 15.96 -2.01 14.57
CA ARG A 535 14.87 -2.78 15.21
C ARG A 535 13.94 -3.45 14.20
N MET A 536 13.62 -2.78 13.09
CA MET A 536 12.80 -3.38 12.02
C MET A 536 13.55 -4.49 11.30
N ILE A 537 14.85 -4.28 11.04
CA ILE A 537 15.72 -5.32 10.48
C ILE A 537 15.79 -6.51 11.45
N ASN A 538 16.06 -6.27 12.74
CA ASN A 538 16.07 -7.28 13.80
C ASN A 538 14.79 -8.07 13.98
N ALA A 539 13.63 -7.43 13.83
CA ALA A 539 12.35 -8.11 13.93
C ALA A 539 12.20 -9.15 12.80
N MET A 540 12.94 -8.95 11.71
CA MET A 540 13.04 -9.92 10.62
C MET A 540 14.24 -10.85 10.85
N THR A 541 15.45 -10.34 11.08
CA THR A 541 16.73 -11.07 11.01
C THR A 541 17.39 -11.21 12.38
N ASP A 542 18.15 -12.28 12.63
CA ASP A 542 19.09 -12.30 13.76
C ASP A 542 20.32 -11.45 13.37
N PHE A 543 20.72 -10.47 14.20
CA PHE A 543 21.91 -9.62 13.94
C PHE A 543 23.21 -10.41 14.19
N SER A 544 23.41 -11.51 13.47
CA SER A 544 24.77 -12.04 13.33
C SER A 544 25.55 -11.08 12.44
N VAL A 545 26.49 -10.36 13.06
CA VAL A 545 27.39 -9.46 12.36
C VAL A 545 28.62 -10.27 11.96
N GLY A 546 28.86 -10.39 10.65
CA GLY A 546 30.16 -10.86 10.17
C GLY A 546 31.27 -9.91 10.62
N ILE A 547 32.49 -10.43 10.80
CA ILE A 547 33.66 -9.64 11.26
C ILE A 547 33.90 -8.38 10.43
N ASP A 548 33.50 -8.36 9.15
CA ASP A 548 33.70 -7.24 8.22
C ASP A 548 32.45 -6.37 8.00
N GLN A 549 31.38 -6.56 8.77
CA GLN A 549 30.13 -5.83 8.59
C GLN A 549 29.92 -4.78 9.68
N VAL A 550 29.54 -3.58 9.27
CA VAL A 550 29.06 -2.52 10.18
C VAL A 550 27.54 -2.55 10.13
N THR A 551 26.90 -2.95 11.23
CA THR A 551 25.43 -2.90 11.34
C THR A 551 24.97 -1.50 11.71
N SER A 552 23.74 -1.17 11.29
CA SER A 552 22.99 -0.08 11.92
C SER A 552 22.93 -0.33 13.44
N ALA A 553 23.26 0.70 14.24
CA ALA A 553 23.44 0.69 15.69
C ALA A 553 22.35 -0.07 16.49
#